data_AF-A0A4P6GZ43-F1
#
_entry.id   AF-A0A4P6GZ43-F1
#
_cell.length_a   1.000
_cell.length_b   1.000
_cell.length_c   1.000
_cell.angle_alpha   90.00
_cell.angle_beta   90.00
_cell.angle_gamma   90.00
#
_symmetry.space_group_name_H-M   'P 1'
#
loop_
_entity.id
_entity.type
_entity.pdbx_description
1 polymer ?
#
loop_
_entity_poly.entity_id
_entity_poly.type
_entity_poly.pdbx_seq_one_letter_code
_entity_poly.pdbx_strand_id
1 'polypeptide(L)'
;MNLRFHLTALTAVAAVFGVAVPAHAQWVSLPTSGTILQTVNPKTVVSPTPATCTNTGVAPTGDQLPVEQQSASLATGKFTGLPGSAAMPGYASTPVAATSYTLQTGSPAKTVGTLYDRVYCAGSGTTTCNATKVYVFATRAILNTTVANPPNLTFEINDFFRTVPSTATVEAGYYMGTSGTSVDTGLSTKYVEYVGRTNSGLNQTITRDNTKVAFRTDVNASDPERCEPYSKNNPISAWVYHRVTCPNGVETAPANITFKTRVREGGEEGQPIISISTSGYVCKP
;
A
#
# COMPACT_ATOMS: atom_id res chain seq x y z
N MET A 1 23.43 -36.55 66.89
CA MET A 1 22.03 -37.02 66.86
C MET A 1 21.40 -36.47 65.60
N ASN A 2 21.03 -37.35 64.67
CA ASN A 2 20.39 -37.02 63.40
C ASN A 2 18.97 -36.48 63.62
N LEU A 3 18.56 -35.46 62.85
CA LEU A 3 17.21 -35.39 62.26
C LEU A 3 17.17 -34.31 61.16
N ARG A 4 16.97 -34.78 59.92
CA ARG A 4 16.51 -34.00 58.76
C ARG A 4 14.99 -33.79 58.86
N PHE A 5 14.44 -32.77 58.19
CA PHE A 5 13.17 -32.69 57.42
C PHE A 5 12.82 -31.17 57.29
N HIS A 6 13.00 -30.54 56.13
CA HIS A 6 12.06 -30.33 55.00
C HIS A 6 11.58 -28.87 54.86
N LEU A 7 12.15 -28.20 53.85
CA LEU A 7 11.49 -27.40 52.80
C LEU A 7 10.17 -26.66 53.13
N THR A 8 10.19 -25.33 53.01
CA THR A 8 9.30 -24.64 52.06
C THR A 8 9.88 -23.28 51.69
N ALA A 9 10.21 -23.13 50.40
CA ALA A 9 10.64 -21.89 49.78
C ALA A 9 9.40 -21.03 49.46
N LEU A 10 9.42 -19.76 49.83
CA LEU A 10 8.57 -18.73 49.23
C LEU A 10 9.45 -17.88 48.32
N THR A 11 9.62 -18.33 47.08
CA THR A 11 10.08 -17.46 45.98
C THR A 11 8.94 -16.53 45.63
N ALA A 12 9.12 -15.24 45.95
CA ALA A 12 8.30 -14.17 45.42
C ALA A 12 8.43 -14.15 43.89
N VAL A 13 7.37 -14.55 43.20
CA VAL A 13 7.24 -14.37 41.75
C VAL A 13 6.98 -12.88 41.54
N ALA A 14 8.04 -12.12 41.21
CA ALA A 14 7.88 -10.83 40.58
C ALA A 14 7.23 -11.08 39.22
N ALA A 15 5.93 -10.79 39.14
CA ALA A 15 5.20 -10.75 37.88
C ALA A 15 5.90 -9.70 37.00
N VAL A 16 6.70 -10.18 36.05
CA VAL A 16 7.12 -9.40 34.89
C VAL A 16 5.82 -9.15 34.13
N PHE A 17 5.20 -8.01 34.39
CA PHE A 17 4.29 -7.39 33.44
C PHE A 17 5.14 -7.05 32.21
N GLY A 18 5.29 -8.05 31.34
CA GLY A 18 5.60 -7.85 29.95
C GLY A 18 4.43 -7.06 29.40
N VAL A 19 4.53 -5.73 29.47
CA VAL A 19 3.72 -4.84 28.66
C VAL A 19 3.98 -5.32 27.24
N ALA A 20 3.04 -6.04 26.67
CA ALA A 20 3.07 -6.40 25.26
C ALA A 20 3.06 -5.08 24.51
N VAL A 21 4.24 -4.58 24.18
CA VAL A 21 4.40 -3.49 23.23
C VAL A 21 3.64 -3.95 22.00
N PRO A 22 2.68 -3.15 21.48
CA PRO A 22 1.88 -3.57 20.34
C PRO A 22 2.85 -4.04 19.25
N ALA A 23 2.67 -5.26 18.76
CA ALA A 23 3.50 -5.82 17.71
C ALA A 23 3.43 -4.87 16.52
N HIS A 24 4.48 -4.05 16.34
CA HIS A 24 4.60 -3.18 15.19
C HIS A 24 4.58 -4.09 13.95
N ALA A 25 3.84 -3.69 12.92
CA ALA A 25 3.82 -4.46 11.68
C ALA A 25 5.24 -4.65 11.16
N GLN A 26 5.55 -5.88 10.77
CA GLN A 26 6.82 -6.20 10.13
C GLN A 26 6.70 -6.02 8.62
N TRP A 27 7.83 -5.67 8.02
CA TRP A 27 7.95 -5.60 6.57
C TRP A 27 7.68 -6.95 5.90
N VAL A 28 7.14 -6.89 4.70
CA VAL A 28 6.82 -8.04 3.86
C VAL A 28 7.98 -8.27 2.88
N SER A 29 8.74 -9.35 3.06
CA SER A 29 9.89 -9.68 2.21
C SER A 29 9.47 -10.21 0.85
N LEU A 30 9.88 -9.54 -0.24
CA LEU A 30 9.54 -9.95 -1.61
C LEU A 30 10.59 -10.89 -2.22
N PRO A 31 10.26 -12.17 -2.45
CA PRO A 31 11.21 -13.15 -2.94
C PRO A 31 11.58 -12.87 -4.40
N THR A 32 12.82 -13.16 -4.75
CA THR A 32 13.37 -13.01 -6.11
C THR A 32 13.04 -14.22 -7.00
N SER A 33 12.50 -15.31 -6.45
CA SER A 33 12.04 -16.51 -7.16
C SER A 33 10.75 -17.07 -6.52
N GLY A 34 10.08 -18.01 -7.19
CA GLY A 34 8.89 -18.68 -6.65
C GLY A 34 7.64 -17.78 -6.64
N THR A 35 6.99 -17.64 -5.47
CA THR A 35 5.75 -16.87 -5.27
C THR A 35 5.88 -15.42 -5.73
N ILE A 36 5.04 -15.01 -6.67
CA ILE A 36 5.11 -13.69 -7.32
C ILE A 36 4.39 -12.62 -6.50
N LEU A 37 3.17 -12.92 -6.04
CA LEU A 37 2.32 -12.05 -5.22
C LEU A 37 2.19 -12.63 -3.81
N GLN A 38 2.36 -11.76 -2.82
CA GLN A 38 2.09 -12.05 -1.42
C GLN A 38 0.83 -11.32 -1.00
N THR A 39 -0.02 -12.01 -0.25
CA THR A 39 -1.20 -11.41 0.36
C THR A 39 -0.76 -10.62 1.58
N VAL A 40 -1.14 -9.35 1.66
CA VAL A 40 -0.84 -8.47 2.80
C VAL A 40 -2.09 -8.10 3.58
N ASN A 41 -3.24 -8.11 2.89
CA ASN A 41 -4.56 -8.09 3.51
C ASN A 41 -5.51 -8.97 2.69
N PRO A 42 -5.88 -10.18 3.18
CA PRO A 42 -6.79 -11.04 2.43
C PRO A 42 -8.19 -10.44 2.35
N LYS A 43 -8.76 -10.47 1.14
CA LYS A 43 -10.20 -10.36 0.93
C LYS A 43 -10.87 -11.62 1.48
N THR A 44 -11.74 -11.45 2.46
CA THR A 44 -12.70 -12.47 2.90
C THR A 44 -13.99 -12.29 2.11
N VAL A 45 -14.37 -13.30 1.34
CA VAL A 45 -15.70 -13.34 0.71
C VAL A 45 -16.71 -13.58 1.81
N VAL A 46 -17.67 -12.67 1.96
CA VAL A 46 -18.86 -12.90 2.79
C VAL A 46 -20.08 -12.90 1.88
N SER A 47 -20.95 -13.89 2.06
CA SER A 47 -22.28 -13.81 1.47
C SER A 47 -23.01 -12.62 2.11
N PRO A 48 -23.56 -11.67 1.32
CA PRO A 48 -24.34 -10.60 1.90
C PRO A 48 -25.52 -11.21 2.66
N THR A 49 -25.73 -10.77 3.90
CA THR A 49 -27.03 -11.01 4.56
C THR A 49 -27.98 -9.94 4.01
N PRO A 50 -29.08 -10.30 3.35
CA PRO A 50 -29.82 -9.35 2.52
C PRO A 50 -30.66 -8.40 3.38
N ALA A 51 -30.39 -7.09 3.29
CA ALA A 51 -31.36 -6.05 3.65
C ALA A 51 -31.06 -4.66 3.03
N THR A 52 -29.81 -4.32 2.70
CA THR A 52 -29.46 -2.93 2.33
C THR A 52 -29.02 -2.70 0.89
N CYS A 53 -28.83 -3.76 0.10
CA CYS A 53 -28.49 -3.65 -1.33
C CYS A 53 -29.74 -3.65 -2.21
N THR A 54 -30.54 -2.58 -2.15
CA THR A 54 -31.62 -2.37 -3.12
C THR A 54 -31.12 -1.42 -4.22
N ASN A 55 -30.85 -1.97 -5.40
CA ASN A 55 -30.71 -1.17 -6.61
C ASN A 55 -31.95 -0.29 -6.80
N THR A 56 -31.74 0.99 -7.08
CA THR A 56 -32.78 1.87 -7.58
C THR A 56 -33.34 1.33 -8.90
N GLY A 57 -34.53 0.73 -8.86
CA GLY A 57 -35.40 0.55 -10.03
C GLY A 57 -35.34 -0.79 -10.76
N VAL A 58 -34.51 -1.75 -10.36
CA VAL A 58 -34.54 -3.12 -10.89
C VAL A 58 -34.69 -4.09 -9.73
N ALA A 59 -35.73 -4.92 -9.77
CA ALA A 59 -35.97 -5.93 -8.75
C ALA A 59 -34.75 -6.86 -8.60
N PRO A 60 -34.43 -7.32 -7.38
CA PRO A 60 -33.34 -8.25 -7.17
C PRO A 60 -33.61 -9.55 -7.94
N THR A 61 -32.95 -9.72 -9.08
CA THR A 61 -32.78 -11.04 -9.70
C THR A 61 -31.84 -11.83 -8.81
N GLY A 62 -32.16 -13.10 -8.52
CA GLY A 62 -31.52 -13.94 -7.50
C GLY A 62 -30.02 -14.24 -7.66
N ASP A 63 -29.28 -13.46 -8.44
CA ASP A 63 -27.82 -13.46 -8.57
C ASP A 63 -27.25 -12.23 -7.84
N GLN A 64 -27.31 -12.22 -6.51
CA GLN A 64 -26.45 -11.30 -5.74
C GLN A 64 -25.04 -11.86 -5.78
N LEU A 65 -24.15 -11.19 -6.51
CA LEU A 65 -22.73 -11.52 -6.52
C LEU A 65 -22.19 -11.49 -5.08
N PRO A 66 -21.27 -12.40 -4.71
CA PRO A 66 -20.62 -12.37 -3.41
C PRO A 66 -20.01 -11.00 -3.14
N VAL A 67 -20.15 -10.51 -1.92
CA VAL A 67 -19.59 -9.22 -1.52
C VAL A 67 -18.20 -9.46 -0.94
N GLU A 68 -17.19 -8.84 -1.53
CA GLU A 68 -15.81 -8.94 -1.04
C GLU A 68 -15.60 -8.00 0.16
N GLN A 69 -15.35 -8.54 1.35
CA GLN A 69 -14.91 -7.76 2.51
C GLN A 69 -13.39 -7.87 2.66
N GLN A 70 -12.68 -6.76 2.68
CA GLN A 70 -11.27 -6.77 3.10
C GLN A 70 -11.19 -6.85 4.63
N SER A 71 -10.48 -7.85 5.17
CA SER A 71 -10.45 -8.08 6.61
C SER A 71 -9.42 -7.19 7.31
N ALA A 72 -9.85 -6.37 8.28
CA ALA A 72 -8.90 -5.64 9.13
C ALA A 72 -8.03 -6.55 10.04
N SER A 73 -8.29 -7.86 10.09
CA SER A 73 -7.67 -8.80 11.05
C SER A 73 -6.29 -9.32 10.65
N LEU A 74 -5.88 -9.22 9.38
CA LEU A 74 -4.54 -9.55 8.90
C LEU A 74 -3.95 -8.34 8.19
N ALA A 75 -2.99 -7.69 8.87
CA ALA A 75 -2.47 -6.38 8.52
C ALA A 75 -0.95 -6.42 8.27
N THR A 76 -0.47 -7.48 7.61
CA THR A 76 0.98 -7.72 7.42
C THR A 76 1.59 -6.56 6.64
N GLY A 77 2.65 -5.94 7.17
CA GLY A 77 3.24 -4.74 6.56
C GLY A 77 2.42 -3.45 6.70
N LYS A 78 1.28 -3.45 7.41
CA LYS A 78 0.48 -2.23 7.69
C LYS A 78 1.08 -1.43 8.84
N PHE A 79 1.71 -0.32 8.51
CA PHE A 79 2.19 0.65 9.50
C PHE A 79 1.08 1.61 9.93
N THR A 80 1.24 2.21 11.11
CA THR A 80 0.33 3.22 11.67
C THR A 80 0.82 4.67 11.43
N GLY A 81 1.92 4.85 10.69
CA GLY A 81 2.47 6.15 10.38
C GLY A 81 3.53 6.12 9.28
N LEU A 82 3.95 7.32 8.86
CA LEU A 82 5.07 7.52 7.92
C LEU A 82 6.42 7.11 8.54
N PRO A 83 7.47 6.92 7.71
CA PRO A 83 8.83 6.74 8.21
C PRO A 83 9.25 7.83 9.20
N GLY A 84 9.90 7.43 10.30
CA GLY A 84 10.29 8.32 11.40
C GLY A 84 9.20 8.53 12.46
N SER A 85 7.98 8.00 12.26
CA SER A 85 6.97 7.87 13.32
C SER A 85 7.28 6.71 14.27
N ALA A 86 6.53 6.62 15.37
CA ALA A 86 6.61 5.48 16.30
C ALA A 86 6.31 4.12 15.62
N ALA A 87 5.63 4.10 14.47
CA ALA A 87 5.36 2.88 13.72
C ALA A 87 6.60 2.37 12.96
N MET A 88 7.50 3.28 12.59
CA MET A 88 8.68 3.03 11.76
C MET A 88 9.90 3.76 12.33
N PRO A 89 10.33 3.42 13.55
CA PRO A 89 11.51 4.05 14.15
C PRO A 89 12.77 3.71 13.36
N GLY A 90 13.75 4.60 13.39
CA GLY A 90 15.04 4.44 12.70
C GLY A 90 15.06 4.94 11.25
N TYR A 91 14.07 5.74 10.86
CA TYR A 91 14.07 6.50 9.60
C TYR A 91 13.98 7.99 9.89
N ALA A 92 14.52 8.81 8.98
CA ALA A 92 14.34 10.25 9.03
C ALA A 92 12.84 10.62 8.97
N SER A 93 12.41 11.59 9.78
CA SER A 93 10.99 11.99 9.88
C SER A 93 10.52 12.87 8.71
N THR A 94 11.44 13.47 7.97
CA THR A 94 11.16 14.27 6.77
C THR A 94 11.74 13.53 5.56
N PRO A 95 11.02 13.50 4.42
CA PRO A 95 11.57 12.91 3.22
C PRO A 95 12.84 13.66 2.78
N VAL A 96 13.87 12.92 2.39
CA VAL A 96 15.11 13.46 1.81
C VAL A 96 14.95 13.83 0.34
N ALA A 97 13.89 13.34 -0.31
CA ALA A 97 13.43 13.79 -1.62
C ALA A 97 11.91 13.66 -1.68
N ALA A 98 11.23 14.64 -2.28
CA ALA A 98 9.79 14.66 -2.43
C ALA A 98 9.40 15.37 -3.72
N THR A 99 8.40 14.83 -4.41
CA THR A 99 7.84 15.40 -5.64
C THR A 99 6.39 14.95 -5.82
N SER A 100 5.72 15.55 -6.80
CA SER A 100 4.38 15.16 -7.22
C SER A 100 4.22 15.28 -8.73
N TYR A 101 3.38 14.43 -9.31
CA TYR A 101 3.10 14.37 -10.74
C TYR A 101 1.59 14.36 -10.98
N THR A 102 1.15 15.17 -11.94
CA THR A 102 -0.22 15.09 -12.43
C THR A 102 -0.45 13.75 -13.11
N LEU A 103 -1.52 13.06 -12.72
CA LEU A 103 -1.99 11.86 -13.41
C LEU A 103 -2.93 12.28 -14.53
N GLN A 104 -2.54 11.94 -15.77
CA GLN A 104 -3.32 12.23 -16.97
C GLN A 104 -3.60 10.96 -17.75
N THR A 105 -4.86 10.73 -18.12
CA THR A 105 -5.24 9.63 -19.02
C THR A 105 -4.76 9.91 -20.44
N GLY A 106 -4.84 8.88 -21.31
CA GLY A 106 -4.62 9.02 -22.74
C GLY A 106 -5.68 9.89 -23.44
N SER A 107 -5.53 10.06 -24.76
CA SER A 107 -6.27 11.03 -25.59
C SER A 107 -7.80 10.88 -25.57
N PRO A 108 -8.58 11.97 -25.34
CA PRO A 108 -8.11 13.28 -24.91
C PRO A 108 -7.63 13.24 -23.46
N ALA A 109 -6.48 13.85 -23.18
CA ALA A 109 -5.89 13.82 -21.85
C ALA A 109 -6.82 14.43 -20.81
N LYS A 110 -7.19 13.66 -19.79
CA LYS A 110 -7.95 14.13 -18.63
C LYS A 110 -7.07 14.03 -17.40
N THR A 111 -7.01 15.12 -16.63
CA THR A 111 -6.34 15.12 -15.33
C THR A 111 -7.20 14.39 -14.31
N VAL A 112 -6.79 13.20 -13.90
CA VAL A 112 -7.54 12.32 -13.00
C VAL A 112 -7.05 12.34 -11.56
N GLY A 113 -5.89 12.95 -11.29
CA GLY A 113 -5.38 13.07 -9.93
C GLY A 113 -3.94 13.54 -9.86
N THR A 114 -3.33 13.34 -8.70
CA THR A 114 -1.92 13.62 -8.42
C THR A 114 -1.28 12.41 -7.76
N LEU A 115 -0.11 12.01 -8.26
CA LEU A 115 0.75 11.02 -7.64
C LEU A 115 1.86 11.71 -6.86
N TYR A 116 2.02 11.37 -5.60
CA TYR A 116 3.04 11.86 -4.71
C TYR A 116 4.11 10.79 -4.54
N ASP A 117 5.37 11.20 -4.67
CA ASP A 117 6.52 10.31 -4.51
C ASP A 117 7.50 10.91 -3.51
N ARG A 118 7.90 10.10 -2.53
CA ARG A 118 8.77 10.52 -1.44
C ARG A 118 9.82 9.47 -1.17
N VAL A 119 10.99 9.93 -0.72
CA VAL A 119 12.06 9.06 -0.30
C VAL A 119 12.47 9.43 1.11
N TYR A 120 12.48 8.43 1.98
CA TYR A 120 13.02 8.51 3.32
C TYR A 120 14.26 7.62 3.38
N CYS A 121 15.16 7.90 4.31
CA CYS A 121 16.34 7.07 4.52
C CYS A 121 16.38 6.55 5.96
N ALA A 122 16.99 5.39 6.14
CA ALA A 122 17.33 4.90 7.46
C ALA A 122 18.28 5.91 8.12
N GLY A 123 18.03 6.24 9.38
CA GLY A 123 18.63 7.40 10.00
C GLY A 123 17.90 7.88 11.23
N SER A 124 18.18 9.12 11.63
CA SER A 124 17.61 9.75 12.82
C SER A 124 17.36 11.23 12.59
N GLY A 125 16.53 11.82 13.44
CA GLY A 125 16.17 13.24 13.33
C GLY A 125 15.36 13.53 12.07
N THR A 126 15.46 14.77 11.59
CA THR A 126 14.60 15.25 10.51
C THR A 126 15.04 14.77 9.13
N THR A 127 16.35 14.85 8.81
CA THR A 127 16.84 14.57 7.44
C THR A 127 18.15 13.76 7.38
N THR A 128 18.66 13.26 8.51
CA THR A 128 20.00 12.63 8.55
C THR A 128 19.93 11.16 8.17
N CYS A 129 20.49 10.80 7.01
CA CYS A 129 20.68 9.41 6.61
C CYS A 129 21.90 8.78 7.29
N ASN A 130 21.78 7.53 7.72
CA ASN A 130 22.90 6.75 8.21
C ASN A 130 23.71 6.11 7.05
N ALA A 131 24.83 5.47 7.40
CA ALA A 131 25.75 4.86 6.43
C ALA A 131 25.21 3.58 5.77
N THR A 132 24.09 3.01 6.23
CA THR A 132 23.56 1.73 5.70
C THR A 132 22.97 1.86 4.30
N LYS A 133 22.69 3.10 3.85
CA LYS A 133 22.10 3.39 2.53
C LYS A 133 20.79 2.63 2.27
N VAL A 134 20.04 2.35 3.33
CA VAL A 134 18.68 1.82 3.23
C VAL A 134 17.71 2.97 3.03
N TYR A 135 16.89 2.89 1.99
CA TYR A 135 15.90 3.90 1.65
C TYR A 135 14.51 3.29 1.61
N VAL A 136 13.52 4.08 2.02
CA VAL A 136 12.09 3.78 1.87
C VAL A 136 11.55 4.71 0.82
N PHE A 137 11.09 4.14 -0.27
CA PHE A 137 10.40 4.85 -1.33
C PHE A 137 8.90 4.69 -1.12
N ALA A 138 8.23 5.82 -1.01
CA ALA A 138 6.83 5.92 -0.67
C ALA A 138 6.07 6.56 -1.82
N THR A 139 4.97 5.92 -2.23
CA THR A 139 4.10 6.43 -3.29
C THR A 139 2.66 6.47 -2.81
N ARG A 140 1.94 7.52 -3.21
CA ARG A 140 0.51 7.71 -2.93
C ARG A 140 -0.15 8.40 -4.11
N ALA A 141 -1.41 8.10 -4.38
CA ALA A 141 -2.23 8.89 -5.29
C ALA A 141 -3.41 9.52 -4.56
N ILE A 142 -3.78 10.72 -5.01
CA ILE A 142 -5.05 11.37 -4.68
C ILE A 142 -5.76 11.65 -5.99
N LEU A 143 -6.93 11.05 -6.17
CA LEU A 143 -7.75 11.17 -7.37
C LEU A 143 -8.71 12.36 -7.26
N ASN A 144 -9.00 12.95 -8.42
CA ASN A 144 -10.01 13.98 -8.54
C ASN A 144 -11.40 13.34 -8.46
N THR A 145 -12.29 13.92 -7.66
CA THR A 145 -13.64 13.37 -7.40
C THR A 145 -14.69 13.73 -8.44
N THR A 146 -14.35 14.54 -9.43
CA THR A 146 -15.32 15.10 -10.40
C THR A 146 -15.07 14.70 -11.85
N VAL A 147 -14.05 13.87 -12.10
CA VAL A 147 -13.61 13.55 -13.47
C VAL A 147 -14.15 12.19 -13.90
N ALA A 148 -15.25 12.23 -14.65
CA ALA A 148 -15.85 11.03 -15.23
C ALA A 148 -15.07 10.54 -16.46
N ASN A 149 -14.84 9.23 -16.50
CA ASN A 149 -14.38 8.44 -17.64
C ASN A 149 -15.57 7.59 -18.13
N PRO A 150 -15.70 7.27 -19.44
CA PRO A 150 -16.75 6.36 -19.90
C PRO A 150 -16.64 5.02 -19.14
N PRO A 151 -17.75 4.44 -18.61
CA PRO A 151 -19.17 4.80 -18.78
C PRO A 151 -19.77 5.69 -17.65
N ASN A 152 -19.15 6.84 -17.37
CA ASN A 152 -19.45 7.78 -16.27
C ASN A 152 -18.90 7.37 -14.89
N LEU A 153 -17.85 6.57 -14.87
CA LEU A 153 -17.13 6.17 -13.66
C LEU A 153 -15.86 7.01 -13.54
N THR A 154 -15.41 7.32 -12.34
CA THR A 154 -14.07 7.95 -12.21
C THR A 154 -13.00 6.92 -12.55
N PHE A 155 -11.85 7.41 -13.04
CA PHE A 155 -10.64 6.59 -13.14
C PHE A 155 -10.35 5.91 -11.79
N GLU A 156 -10.01 4.63 -11.84
CA GLU A 156 -9.57 3.84 -10.68
C GLU A 156 -8.08 3.49 -10.77
N ILE A 157 -7.42 3.34 -9.62
CA ILE A 157 -6.09 2.73 -9.55
C ILE A 157 -6.21 1.41 -8.82
N ASN A 158 -6.08 0.32 -9.59
CA ASN A 158 -6.07 -1.05 -9.06
C ASN A 158 -4.64 -1.51 -8.74
N ASP A 159 -3.63 -0.95 -9.44
CA ASP A 159 -2.24 -1.31 -9.18
C ASP A 159 -1.28 -0.11 -9.24
N PHE A 160 -0.35 -0.06 -8.30
CA PHE A 160 0.85 0.77 -8.33
C PHE A 160 2.07 -0.08 -8.71
N PHE A 161 2.91 0.41 -9.61
CA PHE A 161 4.17 -0.24 -10.00
C PHE A 161 5.33 0.70 -9.81
N ARG A 162 6.42 0.16 -9.29
CA ARG A 162 7.65 0.90 -8.94
C ARG A 162 8.85 0.13 -9.43
N THR A 163 9.76 0.81 -10.13
CA THR A 163 11.02 0.22 -10.57
C THR A 163 11.98 0.04 -9.40
N VAL A 164 12.61 -1.13 -9.33
CA VAL A 164 13.63 -1.49 -8.33
C VAL A 164 14.80 -2.21 -9.01
N PRO A 165 16.00 -2.25 -8.41
CA PRO A 165 17.09 -3.06 -8.93
C PRO A 165 16.71 -4.55 -8.96
N SER A 166 17.06 -5.24 -10.05
CA SER A 166 16.65 -6.64 -10.29
C SER A 166 17.16 -7.63 -9.25
N THR A 167 18.35 -7.38 -8.69
CA THR A 167 19.02 -8.27 -7.72
C THR A 167 18.83 -7.83 -6.27
N ALA A 168 18.20 -6.66 -6.04
CA ALA A 168 18.05 -6.16 -4.69
C ALA A 168 17.04 -7.01 -3.90
N THR A 169 17.34 -7.26 -2.63
CA THR A 169 16.31 -7.68 -1.67
C THR A 169 15.40 -6.48 -1.44
N VAL A 170 14.09 -6.68 -1.62
CA VAL A 170 13.10 -5.63 -1.45
C VAL A 170 12.07 -6.10 -0.44
N GLU A 171 11.76 -5.21 0.47
CA GLU A 171 10.73 -5.37 1.47
C GLU A 171 9.63 -4.36 1.23
N ALA A 172 8.40 -4.68 1.59
CA ALA A 172 7.26 -3.84 1.33
C ALA A 172 6.32 -3.69 2.52
N GLY A 173 5.55 -2.62 2.48
CA GLY A 173 4.52 -2.34 3.47
C GLY A 173 3.68 -1.17 3.02
N TYR A 174 2.73 -0.76 3.85
CA TYR A 174 1.80 0.31 3.53
C TYR A 174 1.33 1.02 4.80
N TYR A 175 0.83 2.24 4.63
CA TYR A 175 0.20 3.02 5.69
C TYR A 175 -1.10 3.61 5.16
N MET A 176 -2.19 3.29 5.85
CA MET A 176 -3.53 3.70 5.45
C MET A 176 -3.78 5.20 5.64
N GLY A 177 -3.00 5.89 6.48
CA GLY A 177 -3.39 7.19 7.02
C GLY A 177 -4.10 7.06 8.36
N THR A 178 -4.46 8.20 8.92
CA THR A 178 -5.17 8.33 10.20
C THR A 178 -6.52 8.99 10.03
N SER A 179 -6.58 10.12 9.32
CA SER A 179 -7.81 10.90 9.17
C SER A 179 -7.67 12.04 8.14
N GLY A 180 -8.80 12.49 7.62
CA GLY A 180 -8.90 13.67 6.76
C GLY A 180 -8.43 13.42 5.33
N THR A 181 -8.06 14.50 4.64
CA THR A 181 -7.73 14.48 3.21
C THR A 181 -6.31 14.95 2.88
N SER A 182 -5.48 15.19 3.90
CA SER A 182 -4.10 15.64 3.67
C SER A 182 -3.27 14.54 2.98
N VAL A 183 -2.26 14.93 2.22
CA VAL A 183 -1.38 13.96 1.56
C VAL A 183 -0.68 13.02 2.54
N ASP A 184 -0.39 13.50 3.75
CA ASP A 184 0.39 12.77 4.74
C ASP A 184 -0.44 11.90 5.65
N THR A 185 -1.56 12.43 6.14
CA THR A 185 -2.38 11.78 7.16
C THR A 185 -3.73 11.32 6.62
N GLY A 186 -4.10 11.71 5.41
CA GLY A 186 -5.41 11.37 4.83
C GLY A 186 -5.64 9.88 4.86
N LEU A 187 -6.87 9.45 5.13
CA LEU A 187 -7.21 8.04 5.35
C LEU A 187 -7.67 7.39 4.04
N SER A 188 -7.01 6.31 3.64
CA SER A 188 -7.50 5.37 2.63
C SER A 188 -8.55 4.47 3.26
N THR A 189 -9.71 4.38 2.62
CA THR A 189 -10.87 3.62 3.08
C THR A 189 -10.86 2.19 2.58
N LYS A 190 -10.16 1.92 1.47
CA LYS A 190 -9.86 0.56 0.96
C LYS A 190 -8.40 0.21 1.19
N TYR A 191 -8.13 -1.05 1.53
CA TYR A 191 -6.83 -1.58 1.87
C TYR A 191 -6.01 -2.02 0.65
N VAL A 192 -4.69 -2.08 0.86
CA VAL A 192 -3.76 -2.78 -0.03
C VAL A 192 -3.92 -4.29 0.19
N GLU A 193 -4.15 -5.04 -0.88
CA GLU A 193 -4.48 -6.47 -0.82
C GLU A 193 -3.25 -7.35 -1.05
N TYR A 194 -2.46 -6.98 -2.06
CA TYR A 194 -1.31 -7.75 -2.51
C TYR A 194 -0.10 -6.86 -2.74
N VAL A 195 1.06 -7.48 -2.58
CA VAL A 195 2.34 -6.90 -3.00
C VAL A 195 3.20 -7.97 -3.66
N GLY A 196 4.00 -7.60 -4.66
CA GLY A 196 4.80 -8.62 -5.35
C GLY A 196 5.81 -8.11 -6.36
N ARG A 197 6.55 -9.06 -6.95
CA ARG A 197 7.55 -8.84 -8.02
C ARG A 197 6.94 -9.08 -9.39
N THR A 198 6.17 -8.12 -9.87
CA THR A 198 5.49 -8.23 -11.17
C THR A 198 5.30 -6.86 -11.80
N ASN A 199 5.17 -6.85 -13.13
CA ASN A 199 4.64 -5.72 -13.89
C ASN A 199 3.25 -6.03 -14.47
N SER A 200 2.68 -7.18 -14.16
CA SER A 200 1.31 -7.52 -14.50
C SER A 200 0.39 -6.89 -13.48
N GLY A 201 -0.61 -6.15 -13.98
CA GLY A 201 -1.67 -5.65 -13.14
C GLY A 201 -2.89 -6.54 -13.15
N LEU A 202 -3.97 -5.99 -12.61
CA LEU A 202 -5.28 -6.59 -12.66
C LEU A 202 -5.72 -6.81 -14.12
N ASN A 203 -6.43 -7.91 -14.33
CA ASN A 203 -6.88 -8.41 -15.63
C ASN A 203 -5.73 -8.67 -16.63
N GLN A 204 -4.54 -9.02 -16.13
CA GLN A 204 -3.41 -9.47 -16.93
C GLN A 204 -2.89 -10.81 -16.43
N THR A 205 -2.33 -11.62 -17.34
CA THR A 205 -1.55 -12.81 -16.95
C THR A 205 -0.38 -12.39 -16.07
N ILE A 206 -0.32 -12.93 -14.85
CA ILE A 206 0.71 -12.56 -13.88
C ILE A 206 2.04 -13.20 -14.27
N THR A 207 3.04 -12.35 -14.55
CA THR A 207 4.41 -12.76 -14.85
C THR A 207 5.37 -12.14 -13.85
N ARG A 208 6.45 -12.85 -13.54
CA ARG A 208 7.48 -12.35 -12.64
C ARG A 208 8.26 -11.23 -13.31
N ASP A 209 8.48 -10.14 -12.59
CA ASP A 209 9.41 -9.08 -12.96
C ASP A 209 10.14 -8.61 -11.70
N ASN A 210 11.39 -9.04 -11.54
CA ASN A 210 12.20 -8.64 -10.38
C ASN A 210 12.67 -7.18 -10.45
N THR A 211 12.52 -6.50 -11.59
CA THR A 211 12.78 -5.05 -11.72
C THR A 211 11.62 -4.19 -11.25
N LYS A 212 10.53 -4.81 -10.76
CA LYS A 212 9.31 -4.14 -10.34
C LYS A 212 8.86 -4.61 -8.96
N VAL A 213 8.29 -3.67 -8.22
CA VAL A 213 7.37 -3.95 -7.13
C VAL A 213 6.00 -3.46 -7.54
N ALA A 214 4.99 -4.31 -7.38
CA ALA A 214 3.60 -3.97 -7.58
C ALA A 214 2.84 -4.02 -6.25
N PHE A 215 1.91 -3.09 -6.06
CA PHE A 215 0.91 -3.12 -4.99
C PHE A 215 -0.46 -3.15 -5.63
N ARG A 216 -1.31 -4.09 -5.22
CA ARG A 216 -2.72 -4.12 -5.59
C ARG A 216 -3.54 -3.44 -4.50
N THR A 217 -4.38 -2.52 -4.90
CA THR A 217 -5.24 -1.71 -4.05
C THR A 217 -6.46 -1.34 -4.87
N ASP A 218 -7.41 -0.63 -4.28
CA ASP A 218 -8.53 -0.06 -5.03
C ASP A 218 -8.69 1.40 -4.59
N VAL A 219 -8.42 2.32 -5.53
CA VAL A 219 -8.46 3.77 -5.31
C VAL A 219 -9.37 4.33 -6.37
N ASN A 220 -10.54 4.81 -5.97
CA ASN A 220 -11.54 5.34 -6.88
C ASN A 220 -12.22 6.53 -6.21
N ALA A 221 -12.67 7.51 -7.00
CA ALA A 221 -13.25 8.73 -6.44
C ALA A 221 -14.79 8.78 -6.55
N SER A 222 -15.36 7.89 -7.36
CA SER A 222 -16.76 7.63 -7.56
C SER A 222 -16.93 6.17 -7.95
N ASP A 223 -17.21 5.33 -6.97
CA ASP A 223 -17.57 3.93 -7.14
C ASP A 223 -19.07 3.86 -7.50
N PRO A 224 -19.45 3.23 -8.64
CA PRO A 224 -20.85 3.10 -9.04
C PRO A 224 -21.66 2.16 -8.16
N GLU A 225 -21.00 1.27 -7.43
CA GLU A 225 -21.67 0.31 -6.58
C GLU A 225 -22.18 1.01 -5.31
N ARG A 226 -23.45 0.80 -4.93
CA ARG A 226 -24.09 1.56 -3.83
C ARG A 226 -24.24 0.76 -2.55
N CYS A 227 -23.50 -0.34 -2.43
CA CYS A 227 -23.58 -1.24 -1.28
C CYS A 227 -22.52 -0.86 -0.26
N GLU A 228 -22.77 0.19 0.52
CA GLU A 228 -22.00 0.44 1.75
C GLU A 228 -22.12 -0.78 2.69
N PRO A 229 -21.02 -1.25 3.33
CA PRO A 229 -19.67 -0.67 3.37
C PRO A 229 -18.69 -1.15 2.28
N TYR A 230 -19.18 -1.85 1.26
CA TYR A 230 -18.41 -2.68 0.33
C TYR A 230 -17.95 -1.95 -0.92
N SER A 231 -18.75 -0.98 -1.34
CA SER A 231 -18.37 0.03 -2.30
C SER A 231 -18.32 1.37 -1.60
N LYS A 232 -17.11 1.89 -1.47
CA LYS A 232 -16.78 3.15 -0.80
C LYS A 232 -15.85 3.91 -1.69
N ASN A 233 -16.17 5.17 -1.96
CA ASN A 233 -15.21 6.08 -2.56
C ASN A 233 -13.92 6.07 -1.74
N ASN A 234 -12.82 5.80 -2.41
CA ASN A 234 -11.47 5.85 -1.86
C ASN A 234 -10.59 6.77 -2.71
N PRO A 235 -10.87 8.09 -2.77
CA PRO A 235 -10.12 9.00 -3.63
C PRO A 235 -8.67 9.16 -3.18
N ILE A 236 -8.32 8.70 -1.98
CA ILE A 236 -7.00 8.87 -1.38
C ILE A 236 -6.42 7.49 -1.11
N SER A 237 -5.43 7.07 -1.89
CA SER A 237 -4.81 5.75 -1.72
C SER A 237 -4.10 5.63 -0.37
N ALA A 238 -3.81 4.40 0.08
CA ALA A 238 -2.78 4.20 1.10
C ALA A 238 -1.43 4.72 0.58
N TRP A 239 -0.53 5.10 1.49
CA TRP A 239 0.88 5.16 1.14
C TRP A 239 1.39 3.72 0.97
N VAL A 240 1.97 3.40 -0.18
CA VAL A 240 2.67 2.14 -0.41
C VAL A 240 4.17 2.36 -0.33
N TYR A 241 4.87 1.45 0.35
CA TYR A 241 6.28 1.54 0.65
C TYR A 241 7.04 0.35 0.12
N HIS A 242 8.18 0.59 -0.50
CA HIS A 242 9.23 -0.43 -0.57
C HIS A 242 10.52 0.09 0.04
N ARG A 243 11.16 -0.80 0.77
CA ARG A 243 12.45 -0.60 1.41
C ARG A 243 13.50 -1.40 0.66
N VAL A 244 14.62 -0.73 0.36
CA VAL A 244 15.72 -1.33 -0.38
C VAL A 244 17.03 -0.62 -0.05
N THR A 245 18.14 -1.37 -0.09
CA THR A 245 19.48 -0.79 -0.02
C THR A 245 19.85 -0.23 -1.40
N CYS A 246 20.20 1.06 -1.46
CA CYS A 246 20.72 1.72 -2.65
C CYS A 246 22.20 2.10 -2.43
N PRO A 247 23.17 1.26 -2.80
CA PRO A 247 24.59 1.50 -2.51
C PRO A 247 25.09 2.85 -3.02
N ASN A 248 24.62 3.26 -4.20
CA ASN A 248 25.00 4.50 -4.88
C ASN A 248 24.06 5.68 -4.55
N GLY A 249 23.18 5.52 -3.55
CA GLY A 249 22.19 6.50 -3.17
C GLY A 249 20.95 6.51 -4.07
N VAL A 250 20.22 7.62 -4.02
CA VAL A 250 18.95 7.82 -4.72
C VAL A 250 19.20 8.60 -5.99
N GLU A 251 18.60 8.16 -7.10
CA GLU A 251 18.57 8.91 -8.35
C GLU A 251 17.47 9.98 -8.30
N THR A 252 17.83 11.22 -8.60
CA THR A 252 16.94 12.39 -8.56
C THR A 252 16.97 13.18 -9.87
N ALA A 253 17.87 12.87 -10.80
CA ALA A 253 17.96 13.56 -12.08
C ALA A 253 16.71 13.26 -12.94
N PRO A 254 15.96 14.27 -13.41
CA PRO A 254 14.69 14.08 -14.14
C PRO A 254 14.77 13.07 -15.28
N ALA A 255 15.84 13.10 -16.08
CA ALA A 255 16.04 12.19 -17.21
C ALA A 255 16.11 10.71 -16.79
N ASN A 256 16.63 10.43 -15.59
CA ASN A 256 16.87 9.07 -15.10
C ASN A 256 15.72 8.52 -14.25
N ILE A 257 14.86 9.39 -13.72
CA ILE A 257 13.67 9.02 -12.93
C ILE A 257 12.39 8.93 -13.76
N THR A 258 12.46 9.20 -15.07
CA THR A 258 11.29 9.14 -15.97
C THR A 258 10.81 7.70 -16.18
N PHE A 259 9.47 7.52 -16.21
CA PHE A 259 8.78 6.23 -16.40
C PHE A 259 9.20 5.14 -15.40
N LYS A 260 9.55 5.54 -14.17
CA LYS A 260 9.93 4.60 -13.09
C LYS A 260 8.75 4.18 -12.23
N THR A 261 7.65 4.91 -12.30
CA THR A 261 6.38 4.61 -11.63
C THR A 261 5.30 4.42 -12.68
N ARG A 262 4.34 3.54 -12.42
CA ARG A 262 3.13 3.39 -13.23
C ARG A 262 1.94 3.14 -12.32
N VAL A 263 0.80 3.73 -12.66
CA VAL A 263 -0.51 3.36 -12.10
C VAL A 263 -1.37 2.74 -13.17
N ARG A 264 -2.29 1.86 -12.78
CA ARG A 264 -3.13 1.12 -13.72
C ARG A 264 -4.58 1.03 -13.24
N GLU A 265 -5.48 1.26 -14.19
CA GLU A 265 -6.90 0.92 -14.16
C GLU A 265 -7.07 -0.47 -14.82
N GLY A 266 -7.68 -1.39 -14.08
CA GLY A 266 -7.91 -2.77 -14.44
C GLY A 266 -9.20 -2.99 -15.22
N GLY A 267 -10.14 -2.05 -15.13
CA GLY A 267 -11.43 -2.10 -15.82
C GLY A 267 -12.39 -3.09 -15.16
N GLU A 268 -12.41 -3.14 -13.83
CA GLU A 268 -13.25 -4.09 -13.07
C GLU A 268 -14.75 -3.88 -13.36
N GLU A 269 -15.16 -2.65 -13.69
CA GLU A 269 -16.56 -2.24 -13.82
C GLU A 269 -16.89 -1.79 -15.25
N GLY A 270 -16.16 -2.34 -16.23
CA GLY A 270 -16.33 -2.01 -17.65
C GLY A 270 -15.68 -0.70 -18.08
N GLN A 271 -14.89 -0.05 -17.21
CA GLN A 271 -14.00 1.04 -17.62
C GLN A 271 -12.93 0.53 -18.61
N PRO A 272 -12.42 1.40 -19.49
CA PRO A 272 -11.25 1.08 -20.30
C PRO A 272 -10.04 0.72 -19.43
N ILE A 273 -9.27 -0.26 -19.88
CA ILE A 273 -7.96 -0.55 -19.28
C ILE A 273 -7.01 0.60 -19.61
N ILE A 274 -6.59 1.34 -18.58
CA ILE A 274 -5.67 2.49 -18.73
C ILE A 274 -4.39 2.25 -17.92
N SER A 275 -3.27 2.73 -18.42
CA SER A 275 -2.00 2.77 -17.69
C SER A 275 -1.34 4.12 -17.87
N ILE A 276 -0.95 4.73 -16.75
CA ILE A 276 -0.31 6.04 -16.71
C ILE A 276 1.10 5.83 -16.14
N SER A 277 2.12 6.04 -16.97
CA SER A 277 3.51 5.98 -16.54
C SER A 277 3.99 7.38 -16.13
N THR A 278 4.61 7.47 -14.96
CA THR A 278 5.10 8.73 -14.37
C THR A 278 6.57 8.61 -14.00
N SER A 279 7.17 9.74 -13.68
CA SER A 279 8.48 9.75 -13.04
C SER A 279 8.37 9.30 -11.57
N GLY A 280 9.47 8.79 -11.01
CA GLY A 280 9.57 8.40 -9.61
C GLY A 280 11.02 8.13 -9.22
N TYR A 281 11.39 8.51 -8.00
CA TYR A 281 12.75 8.30 -7.49
C TYR A 281 13.09 6.81 -7.44
N VAL A 282 14.32 6.44 -7.78
CA VAL A 282 14.78 5.04 -7.74
C VAL A 282 16.18 4.97 -7.12
N CYS A 283 16.68 3.76 -6.84
CA CYS A 283 18.10 3.62 -6.55
C CYS A 283 18.93 4.06 -7.76
N LYS A 284 20.01 4.77 -7.50
CA LYS A 284 21.04 5.02 -8.52
C LYS A 284 21.65 3.68 -8.94
N PRO A 285 21.78 3.40 -10.25
CA PRO A 285 22.45 2.19 -10.75
C PRO A 285 23.85 2.01 -10.18
#